data_AF-A0A7C6HG35-F1
#
_entry.id   AF-A0A7C6HG35-F1
#
_cell.length_a   1.000
_cell.length_b   1.000
_cell.length_c   1.000
_cell.angle_alpha   90.00
_cell.angle_beta   90.00
_cell.angle_gamma   90.00
#
_symmetry.space_group_name_H-M   'P 1'
#
loop_
_entity.id
_entity.type
_entity.pdbx_description
1 polymer ?
#
loop_
_entity_poly.entity_id
_entity_poly.type
_entity_poly.pdbx_seq_one_letter_code
_entity_poly.pdbx_strand_id
1 'polypeptide(L)'
;MKDIYEISMLIDLYGQLLTPSQLKCLELHHNHDLSLAEIAEEMKISRQGVHDFIKRGKAALYEYEEKLGLLERFLNVKKQLESIQYDFAFLNDEELGDDNRNILSSIETKLVGIITSL
;
A
#
# COMPACT_ATOMS: atom_id res chain seq x y z
N MET A 1 -0.97 -14.00 -5.73
CA MET A 1 -0.24 -12.76 -6.05
C MET A 1 -1.04 -11.51 -5.62
N LYS A 2 -2.36 -11.43 -5.90
CA LYS A 2 -3.24 -10.34 -5.40
C LYS A 2 -3.26 -10.21 -3.86
N ASP A 3 -3.44 -11.32 -3.13
CA ASP A 3 -3.57 -11.29 -1.66
C ASP A 3 -2.31 -10.85 -0.89
N ILE A 4 -1.10 -11.08 -1.40
CA ILE A 4 0.13 -10.73 -0.67
C ILE A 4 0.30 -9.20 -0.68
N TYR A 5 0.17 -8.60 -1.88
CA TYR A 5 0.28 -7.16 -2.03
C TYR A 5 -0.79 -6.40 -1.25
N GLU A 6 -2.04 -6.91 -1.27
CA GLU A 6 -3.13 -6.34 -0.48
C GLU A 6 -2.86 -6.39 1.02
N ILE A 7 -2.41 -7.52 1.55
CA ILE A 7 -2.08 -7.65 2.97
C ILE A 7 -0.93 -6.71 3.36
N SER A 8 0.12 -6.56 2.53
CA SER A 8 1.21 -5.61 2.82
C SER A 8 0.69 -4.17 2.93
N MET A 9 -0.17 -3.72 1.99
CA MET A 9 -0.77 -2.39 2.08
C MET A 9 -1.67 -2.22 3.32
N LEU A 10 -2.41 -3.27 3.68
CA LEU A 10 -3.21 -3.26 4.90
C LEU A 10 -2.34 -3.20 6.16
N ILE A 11 -1.17 -3.84 6.17
CA ILE A 11 -0.18 -3.72 7.26
C ILE A 11 0.31 -2.28 7.36
N ASP A 12 0.61 -1.62 6.25
CA ASP A 12 1.08 -0.22 6.27
C ASP A 12 0.01 0.73 6.82
N LEU A 13 -1.26 0.50 6.50
CA LEU A 13 -2.39 1.33 6.93
C LEU A 13 -2.86 1.04 8.36
N TYR A 14 -2.92 -0.23 8.75
CA TYR A 14 -3.57 -0.67 9.99
C TYR A 14 -2.69 -1.49 10.91
N GLY A 15 -1.45 -1.80 10.54
CA GLY A 15 -0.56 -2.69 11.29
C GLY A 15 -0.33 -2.24 12.73
N GLN A 16 -0.29 -0.93 12.97
CA GLN A 16 -0.14 -0.36 14.32
C GLN A 16 -1.36 -0.61 15.24
N LEU A 17 -2.50 -1.04 14.71
CA LEU A 17 -3.69 -1.42 15.47
C LEU A 17 -3.69 -2.91 15.86
N LEU A 18 -2.73 -3.68 15.38
CA LEU A 18 -2.56 -5.08 15.75
C LEU A 18 -1.78 -5.22 17.06
N THR A 19 -1.86 -6.39 17.68
CA THR A 19 -0.94 -6.71 18.78
C THR A 19 0.50 -6.83 18.23
N PRO A 20 1.53 -6.52 19.04
CA PRO A 20 2.92 -6.59 18.58
C PRO A 20 3.31 -7.95 17.99
N SER A 21 2.79 -9.05 18.55
CA SER A 21 3.06 -10.41 18.04
C SER A 21 2.40 -10.69 16.68
N GLN A 22 1.18 -10.19 16.47
CA GLN A 22 0.48 -10.32 15.18
C GLN A 22 1.18 -9.50 14.10
N LEU A 23 1.49 -8.23 14.40
CA LEU A 23 2.21 -7.35 13.47
C LEU A 23 3.56 -7.96 13.10
N LYS A 24 4.35 -8.39 14.10
CA LYS A 24 5.67 -8.96 13.83
C LYS A 24 5.62 -10.22 12.98
N CYS A 25 4.68 -11.13 13.26
CA CYS A 25 4.49 -12.33 12.44
C CYS A 25 4.12 -11.98 10.98
N LEU A 26 3.26 -10.97 10.80
CA LEU A 26 2.82 -10.55 9.47
C LEU A 26 3.95 -9.86 8.68
N GLU A 27 4.72 -8.97 9.30
CA GLU A 27 5.87 -8.33 8.67
C GLU A 27 6.92 -9.35 8.24
N LEU A 28 7.30 -10.26 9.14
CA LEU A 28 8.29 -11.30 8.82
C LEU A 28 7.80 -12.20 7.67
N HIS A 29 6.50 -12.48 7.61
CA HIS A 29 5.95 -13.36 6.58
C HIS A 29 5.72 -12.67 5.22
N HIS A 30 5.20 -11.44 5.21
CA HIS A 30 4.79 -10.74 3.97
C HIS A 30 5.81 -9.74 3.45
N ASN A 31 6.62 -9.14 4.32
CA ASN A 31 7.58 -8.11 3.92
C ASN A 31 9.02 -8.65 3.85
N HIS A 32 9.32 -9.74 4.58
CA HIS A 32 10.65 -10.36 4.59
C HIS A 32 10.67 -11.79 4.02
N ASP A 33 9.54 -12.31 3.53
CA ASP A 33 9.42 -13.64 2.91
C ASP A 33 9.89 -14.82 3.79
N LEU A 34 9.87 -14.69 5.13
CA LEU A 34 10.21 -15.81 6.01
C LEU A 34 9.09 -16.87 6.00
N SER A 35 9.53 -18.12 6.04
CA SER A 35 8.65 -19.27 6.27
C SER A 35 8.15 -19.32 7.71
N LEU A 36 7.03 -20.02 7.95
CA LEU A 36 6.48 -20.20 9.30
C LEU A 36 7.46 -20.87 10.27
N ALA A 37 8.43 -21.65 9.76
CA ALA A 37 9.44 -22.30 10.58
C ALA A 37 10.50 -21.29 11.04
N GLU A 38 11.00 -20.46 10.12
CA GLU A 38 11.98 -19.40 10.43
C GLU A 38 11.39 -18.37 11.40
N ILE A 39 10.11 -18.00 11.22
CA ILE A 39 9.41 -17.08 12.14
C ILE A 39 9.25 -17.71 13.53
N ALA A 40 8.93 -19.01 13.59
CA ALA A 40 8.76 -19.73 14.85
C ALA A 40 10.08 -19.76 15.64
N GLU A 41 11.20 -19.98 14.95
CA GLU A 41 12.54 -19.94 15.52
C GLU A 41 12.90 -18.52 16.02
N GLU A 42 12.75 -17.50 15.17
CA GLU A 42 13.03 -16.09 15.49
C GLU A 42 12.22 -15.61 16.70
N MET A 43 10.93 -15.92 16.73
CA MET A 43 10.01 -15.48 17.78
C MET A 43 9.97 -16.42 18.99
N LYS A 44 10.67 -17.56 18.95
CA LYS A 44 10.69 -18.60 19.99
C LYS A 44 9.29 -19.09 20.38
N ILE A 45 8.44 -19.32 19.38
CA ILE A 45 7.08 -19.85 19.53
C ILE A 45 6.87 -21.08 18.65
N SER A 46 5.75 -21.78 18.79
CA SER A 46 5.45 -22.91 17.91
C SER A 46 5.04 -22.43 16.50
N ARG A 47 5.26 -23.28 15.48
CA ARG A 47 4.73 -23.04 14.11
C ARG A 47 3.23 -22.81 14.10
N GLN A 48 2.50 -23.49 15.00
CA GLN A 48 1.06 -23.28 15.19
C GLN A 48 0.76 -21.87 15.73
N GLY A 49 1.55 -21.40 16.69
CA GLY A 49 1.44 -20.04 17.22
C GLY A 49 1.65 -18.98 16.13
N VAL A 50 2.67 -19.15 15.28
CA VAL A 50 2.89 -18.27 14.12
C VAL A 50 1.68 -18.25 13.19
N HIS A 51 1.19 -19.44 12.81
CA HIS A 51 0.02 -19.57 11.95
C HIS A 51 -1.21 -18.85 12.55
N ASP A 52 -1.45 -19.01 13.85
CA ASP A 52 -2.60 -18.39 14.54
C ASP A 52 -2.45 -16.87 14.67
N PHE A 53 -1.23 -16.35 14.83
CA PHE A 53 -0.98 -14.91 14.81
C PHE A 53 -1.20 -14.31 13.42
N ILE A 54 -0.68 -14.95 12.36
CA ILE A 54 -0.91 -14.51 10.98
C ILE A 54 -2.41 -14.53 10.65
N LYS A 55 -3.10 -15.63 10.95
CA LYS A 55 -4.52 -15.77 10.65
C LYS A 55 -5.37 -14.71 11.34
N ARG A 56 -5.14 -14.49 12.64
CA ARG A 56 -5.88 -13.46 13.41
C ARG A 56 -5.50 -12.04 13.00
N GLY A 57 -4.22 -11.80 12.71
CA GLY A 57 -3.76 -10.50 12.21
C GLY A 57 -4.42 -10.14 10.88
N LYS A 58 -4.43 -11.04 9.90
CA LYS A 58 -5.14 -10.83 8.63
C LYS A 58 -6.62 -10.54 8.82
N ALA A 59 -7.31 -11.32 9.67
CA ALA A 59 -8.72 -11.11 9.94
C ALA A 59 -8.99 -9.72 10.52
N ALA A 60 -8.17 -9.25 11.46
CA ALA A 60 -8.28 -7.91 12.03
C ALA A 60 -8.01 -6.81 10.98
N LEU A 61 -6.99 -6.98 10.14
CA LEU A 61 -6.70 -6.04 9.03
C LEU A 61 -7.90 -5.87 8.09
N TYR A 62 -8.53 -6.98 7.69
CA TYR A 62 -9.73 -6.92 6.84
C TYR A 62 -10.93 -6.31 7.56
N GLU A 63 -11.11 -6.59 8.85
CA GLU A 63 -12.17 -5.95 9.65
C GLU A 63 -11.96 -4.44 9.78
N TYR A 64 -10.70 -3.98 9.90
CA TYR A 64 -10.39 -2.56 9.89
C TYR A 64 -10.68 -1.93 8.52
N GLU A 65 -10.32 -2.60 7.42
CA GLU A 65 -10.65 -2.09 6.08
C GLU A 65 -12.16 -2.04 5.84
N GLU A 66 -12.92 -3.05 6.24
CA GLU A 66 -14.38 -3.04 6.12
C GLU A 66 -15.02 -1.84 6.84
N LYS A 67 -14.45 -1.44 7.98
CA LYS A 67 -14.98 -0.33 8.80
C LYS A 67 -14.47 1.04 8.37
N LEU A 68 -13.23 1.13 7.90
CA LEU A 68 -12.53 2.41 7.69
C LEU A 68 -12.32 2.74 6.20
N GLY A 69 -12.25 1.73 5.33
CA GLY A 69 -12.15 1.88 3.87
C GLY A 69 -10.94 2.68 3.41
N LEU A 70 -9.83 2.69 4.16
CA LEU A 70 -8.68 3.53 3.83
C LEU A 70 -7.96 3.04 2.57
N LEU A 71 -7.83 1.72 2.39
CA LEU A 71 -7.15 1.16 1.23
C LEU A 71 -7.95 1.45 -0.03
N GLU A 72 -9.27 1.20 -0.01
CA GLU A 72 -10.15 1.50 -1.16
C GLU A 72 -10.05 2.99 -1.55
N ARG A 73 -10.15 3.90 -0.58
CA ARG A 73 -10.06 5.35 -0.83
C ARG A 73 -8.70 5.74 -1.38
N PHE A 74 -7.62 5.18 -0.84
CA PHE A 74 -6.26 5.42 -1.32
C PHE A 74 -6.09 4.96 -2.77
N LEU A 75 -6.52 3.74 -3.10
CA LEU A 75 -6.44 3.21 -4.47
C LEU A 75 -7.30 4.02 -5.45
N ASN A 76 -8.47 4.50 -5.01
CA ASN A 76 -9.30 5.37 -5.84
C ASN A 76 -8.63 6.71 -6.13
N VAL A 77 -8.04 7.37 -5.13
CA VAL A 77 -7.29 8.62 -5.33
C VAL A 77 -6.10 8.39 -6.25
N LYS A 78 -5.33 7.33 -6.03
CA LYS A 78 -4.19 6.96 -6.88
C LYS A 78 -4.61 6.79 -8.34
N LYS A 79 -5.69 6.05 -8.59
CA LYS A 79 -6.24 5.84 -9.94
C LYS A 79 -6.68 7.16 -10.59
N GLN A 80 -7.30 8.06 -9.85
CA GLN A 80 -7.70 9.38 -10.36
C GLN A 80 -6.47 10.21 -10.76
N LEU A 81 -5.42 10.22 -9.93
CA LEU A 81 -4.18 10.92 -10.23
C LEU A 81 -3.45 10.33 -11.44
N GLU A 82 -3.40 9.00 -11.57
CA GLU A 82 -2.83 8.32 -12.75
C GLU A 82 -3.62 8.65 -14.02
N SER A 83 -4.95 8.75 -13.94
CA SER A 83 -5.78 9.19 -15.07
C SER A 83 -5.47 10.62 -15.48
N ILE A 84 -5.32 11.53 -14.52
CA ILE A 84 -4.96 12.92 -14.81
C ILE A 84 -3.57 12.97 -15.45
N GLN A 85 -2.58 12.26 -14.90
CA GLN A 85 -1.24 12.20 -15.48
C GLN A 85 -1.27 11.67 -16.92
N TYR A 86 -2.07 10.64 -17.19
CA TYR A 86 -2.29 10.14 -18.54
C TYR A 86 -2.83 11.24 -19.44
N ASP A 87 -3.95 11.88 -19.07
CA ASP A 87 -4.57 12.93 -19.89
C ASP A 87 -3.59 14.07 -20.23
N PHE A 88 -2.76 14.49 -19.27
CA PHE A 88 -1.71 15.50 -19.49
C PHE A 88 -0.65 15.06 -20.49
N ALA A 89 -0.17 13.82 -20.40
CA ALA A 89 0.83 13.28 -21.33
C ALA A 89 0.34 13.19 -22.79
N PHE A 90 -0.98 13.22 -23.02
CA PHE A 90 -1.60 13.23 -24.36
C PHE A 90 -2.03 14.63 -24.83
N LEU A 91 -1.89 15.67 -24.02
CA LEU A 91 -2.12 17.04 -24.48
C LEU A 91 -1.03 17.42 -25.48
N ASN A 92 -1.45 17.97 -26.63
CA ASN A 92 -0.52 18.44 -27.65
C ASN A 92 -0.01 19.84 -27.27
N ASP A 93 1.17 19.89 -26.64
CA ASP A 93 1.79 21.12 -26.14
C ASP A 93 2.32 22.07 -27.23
N GLU A 94 2.32 21.63 -28.50
CA GLU A 94 2.81 22.42 -29.62
C GLU A 94 1.95 23.65 -29.93
N GLU A 95 0.64 23.61 -29.66
CA GLU A 95 -0.29 24.73 -29.90
C GLU A 95 -0.46 25.67 -28.69
N LEU A 96 0.17 25.36 -27.56
CA LEU A 96 0.04 26.14 -26.33
C LEU A 96 1.01 27.33 -26.30
N GLY A 97 0.64 28.43 -25.64
CA GLY A 97 1.58 29.53 -25.37
C GLY A 97 2.65 29.11 -24.34
N ASP A 98 3.80 29.78 -24.34
CA ASP A 98 4.92 29.47 -23.42
C ASP A 98 4.50 29.45 -21.94
N ASP A 99 3.67 30.40 -21.52
CA ASP A 99 3.15 30.47 -20.14
C ASP A 99 2.31 29.24 -19.78
N ASN A 100 1.47 28.78 -20.71
CA ASN A 100 0.62 27.60 -20.50
C ASN A 100 1.46 26.31 -20.45
N ARG A 101 2.49 26.18 -21.30
CA ARG A 101 3.44 25.04 -21.24
C ARG A 101 4.16 24.97 -19.90
N ASN A 102 4.62 26.12 -19.39
CA ASN A 102 5.30 26.19 -18.10
C ASN A 102 4.36 25.79 -16.94
N ILE A 103 3.10 26.22 -16.99
CA ILE A 103 2.08 25.81 -16.02
C ILE A 103 1.82 24.30 -16.09
N LEU A 104 1.67 23.74 -17.29
CA LEU A 104 1.44 22.30 -17.49
C LEU A 104 2.61 21.47 -16.94
N SER A 105 3.84 21.81 -17.30
CA SER A 105 5.04 21.14 -16.78
C SER A 105 5.15 21.23 -15.26
N SER A 106 4.78 22.37 -14.66
CA SER A 106 4.72 22.51 -13.20
C SER A 106 3.66 21.60 -12.57
N ILE A 107 2.49 21.46 -13.20
CA ILE A 107 1.41 20.59 -12.73
C ILE A 107 1.83 19.12 -12.84
N GLU A 108 2.38 18.70 -13.97
CA GLU A 108 2.89 17.33 -14.16
C GLU A 108 3.94 16.98 -13.10
N THR A 109 4.89 17.88 -12.85
CA THR A 109 5.93 17.67 -11.82
C THR A 109 5.30 17.48 -10.44
N LYS A 110 4.29 18.29 -10.08
CA LYS A 110 3.57 18.15 -8.80
C LYS A 110 2.80 16.84 -8.72
N LEU A 111 2.12 16.44 -9.81
CA LEU A 111 1.36 15.19 -9.87
C LEU A 111 2.28 13.97 -9.71
N VAL A 112 3.41 13.93 -10.44
CA VAL A 112 4.43 12.90 -10.29
C VAL A 112 4.94 12.84 -8.86
N GLY A 113 5.19 14.00 -8.24
CA GLY A 113 5.60 14.09 -6.83
C GLY A 113 4.58 13.47 -5.88
N ILE A 114 3.29 13.78 -6.04
CA ILE A 114 2.22 13.20 -5.23
C ILE A 114 2.15 11.69 -5.44
N ILE A 115 2.09 11.22 -6.69
CA ILE A 115 2.01 9.77 -7.01
C ILE A 115 3.19 8.99 -6.45
N THR A 116 4.39 9.57 -6.49
CA THR A 116 5.62 8.92 -5.97
C THR A 116 5.67 8.90 -4.44
N SER A 117 4.98 9.85 -3.79
CA SER A 117 4.91 9.93 -2.31
C SER A 117 3.81 9.07 -1.69
N LEU A 118 2.90 8.54 -2.51
CA LEU A 118 1.81 7.65 -2.12
C LEU A 118 2.26 6.19 -2.15
#